data_AF-A0A4C2EFL2-F1
#
_entry.id   AF-A0A4C2EFL2-F1
#
_cell.length_a   1.000
_cell.length_b   1.000
_cell.length_c   1.000
_cell.angle_alpha   90.00
_cell.angle_beta   90.00
_cell.angle_gamma   90.00
#
_symmetry.space_group_name_H-M   'P 1'
#
loop_
_entity.id
_entity.type
_entity.pdbx_description
1 polymer ?
#
loop_
_entity_poly.entity_id
_entity_poly.type
_entity_poly.pdbx_seq_one_letter_code
_entity_poly.pdbx_strand_id
1 'polypeptide(L)' 'MVSRENRIIGGFVIAALVLGFGSTALADVPSVVPLAIFLIVGVIMPMIVTNYLDSSGAV' A
#
# COMPACT_ATOMS: atom_id res chain seq x y z
N MET A 1 2.64 21.31 6.43
CA MET A 1 2.93 20.85 5.05
C MET A 1 3.11 19.34 5.13
N VAL A 2 2.41 18.55 4.30
CA VAL A 2 2.60 17.08 4.27
C VAL A 2 3.88 16.77 3.51
N SER A 3 4.78 15.96 4.09
CA SER A 3 6.00 15.51 3.41
C SER A 3 5.64 14.64 2.19
N ARG A 4 6.53 14.60 1.18
CA ARG A 4 6.36 13.72 0.01
C ARG A 4 6.20 12.26 0.45
N GLU A 5 6.97 11.84 1.45
CA GLU A 5 6.88 10.52 2.07
C GLU A 5 5.49 10.23 2.64
N ASN A 6 4.93 11.14 3.46
CA ASN A 6 3.59 10.97 4.01
C ASN A 6 2.51 10.90 2.92
N ARG A 7 2.72 11.60 1.80
CA ARG A 7 1.82 11.52 0.64
C ARG A 7 1.89 10.17 -0.05
N ILE A 8 3.08 9.58 -0.20
CA ILE A 8 3.28 8.24 -0.78
C ILE A 8 2.64 7.19 0.14
N ILE A 9 2.98 7.20 1.42
CA ILE A 9 2.44 6.26 2.41
C ILE A 9 0.92 6.37 2.46
N GLY A 10 0.37 7.60 2.55
CA GLY A 10 -1.07 7.83 2.56
C GLY A 10 -1.77 7.28 1.29
N GLY A 11 -1.13 7.42 0.12
CA GLY A 11 -1.64 6.84 -1.12
C GLY A 11 -1.71 5.31 -1.09
N PHE A 12 -0.68 4.65 -0.59
CA PHE A 12 -0.65 3.19 -0.46
C PHE A 12 -1.65 2.67 0.59
N VAL A 13 -1.85 3.39 1.69
CA VAL A 13 -2.88 3.06 2.68
C VAL A 13 -4.27 3.11 2.06
N ILE A 14 -4.59 4.16 1.30
CA ILE A 14 -5.87 4.27 0.60
C ILE A 14 -6.03 3.13 -0.42
N ALA A 15 -4.99 2.83 -1.20
CA ALA A 15 -5.02 1.75 -2.16
C ALA A 15 -5.26 0.38 -1.49
N ALA A 16 -4.60 0.12 -0.36
CA ALA A 16 -4.79 -1.12 0.41
C ALA A 16 -6.21 -1.25 0.96
N LEU A 17 -6.81 -0.14 1.42
CA LEU A 17 -8.22 -0.12 1.86
C LEU A 17 -9.18 -0.42 0.71
N VAL A 18 -8.99 0.21 -0.44
CA VAL A 18 -9.81 -0.03 -1.63
C VAL A 18 -9.69 -1.47 -2.11
N LEU A 19 -8.47 -2.01 -2.19
CA LEU A 19 -8.22 -3.39 -2.61
C LEU A 19 -8.77 -4.39 -1.58
N GLY A 20 -8.57 -4.14 -0.28
CA GLY A 20 -9.06 -4.99 0.80
C GLY A 20 -10.59 -5.06 0.78
N PHE A 21 -11.26 -3.91 0.71
CA PHE A 21 -12.71 -3.86 0.59
C PHE A 21 -13.21 -4.50 -0.71
N GLY A 22 -12.57 -4.20 -1.85
CA GLY A 22 -12.90 -4.81 -3.14
C GLY A 22 -12.76 -6.33 -3.13
N SER A 23 -11.77 -6.87 -2.42
CA SER A 23 -11.58 -8.31 -2.29
C SER A 23 -12.73 -9.01 -1.55
N THR A 24 -13.42 -8.31 -0.65
CA THR A 24 -14.61 -8.85 0.02
C THR A 24 -15.86 -8.88 -0.86
N ALA A 25 -15.87 -8.12 -1.96
CA ALA A 25 -16.96 -8.13 -2.93
C ALA A 25 -16.84 -9.29 -3.93
N LEU A 26 -15.68 -9.94 -4.02
CA LEU A 26 -15.50 -11.15 -4.81
C LEU A 26 -15.91 -12.38 -4.00
N ALA A 27 -16.78 -13.20 -4.57
CA ALA A 27 -17.10 -14.52 -4.01
C ALA A 27 -15.84 -15.40 -3.98
N ASP A 28 -15.76 -16.28 -2.97
CA ASP A 28 -14.74 -17.32 -2.83
C ASP A 28 -13.29 -16.84 -2.61
N VAL A 29 -13.09 -15.57 -2.23
CA VAL A 29 -11.76 -15.07 -1.84
C VAL A 29 -11.41 -15.59 -0.44
N PRO A 30 -10.26 -16.28 -0.27
CA PRO A 30 -9.82 -16.73 1.05
C PRO A 30 -9.64 -15.56 2.03
N SER A 31 -9.99 -15.76 3.29
CA SER A 31 -9.91 -14.72 4.34
C SER A 31 -8.49 -14.19 4.61
N VAL A 32 -7.46 -14.92 4.15
CA VAL A 32 -6.05 -14.48 4.21
C VAL A 32 -5.73 -13.40 3.17
N VAL A 33 -6.51 -13.26 2.10
CA VAL A 33 -6.24 -12.32 1.00
C VAL A 33 -6.36 -10.85 1.44
N PRO A 34 -7.41 -10.40 2.15
CA PRO A 34 -7.45 -9.04 2.70
C PRO A 34 -6.23 -8.74 3.57
N LEU A 35 -5.83 -9.69 4.42
CA LEU A 35 -4.64 -9.55 5.27
C LEU A 35 -3.36 -9.41 4.45
N ALA A 36 -3.18 -10.23 3.41
CA ALA A 36 -2.05 -10.15 2.51
C ALA A 36 -2.02 -8.81 1.75
N ILE A 37 -3.17 -8.29 1.32
CA ILE A 37 -3.29 -6.97 0.68
C ILE A 37 -2.81 -5.87 1.63
N PHE A 38 -3.28 -5.88 2.88
CA PHE A 38 -2.88 -4.87 3.85
C PHE A 38 -1.37 -4.90 4.15
N LEU A 39 -0.79 -6.08 4.31
CA LEU A 39 0.64 -6.22 4.57
C LEU A 39 1.49 -5.83 3.36
N ILE A 40 1.14 -6.32 2.17
CA ILE A 40 1.95 -6.08 0.97
C ILE A 40 1.76 -4.64 0.48
N VAL A 41 0.51 -4.23 0.24
CA VAL A 41 0.22 -2.92 -0.36
C VAL A 41 0.30 -1.80 0.67
N GLY A 42 -0.19 -2.03 1.89
CA GLY A 42 -0.25 -1.00 2.92
C GLY A 42 1.07 -0.78 3.66
N VAL A 43 1.96 -1.78 3.71
CA VAL A 43 3.20 -1.72 4.50
C VAL A 43 4.45 -1.92 3.65
N ILE A 44 4.57 -3.05 2.96
CA ILE A 44 5.81 -3.42 2.25
C ILE A 44 6.06 -2.51 1.05
N MET A 45 5.04 -2.29 0.21
CA MET A 45 5.15 -1.47 -1.00
C MET A 45 5.59 -0.02 -0.73
N PRO A 46 4.98 0.74 0.20
CA PRO A 46 5.43 2.09 0.48
C PRO A 46 6.88 2.12 1.01
N MET A 47 7.31 1.13 1.80
CA MET A 47 8.72 1.05 2.22
C MET A 47 9.66 0.87 1.02
N ILE A 48 9.33 -0.04 0.09
CA ILE A 48 10.13 -0.28 -1.12
C ILE A 48 10.17 0.99 -1.98
N VAL A 49 9.01 1.62 -2.21
CA VAL A 49 8.90 2.80 -3.07
C VAL A 49 9.66 3.99 -2.47
N THR A 50 9.49 4.27 -1.18
CA THR A 50 10.22 5.35 -0.51
C THR A 50 11.73 5.10 -0.56
N ASN A 51 12.19 3.90 -0.20
CA ASN A 51 13.63 3.55 -0.25
C ASN A 51 14.21 3.66 -1.67
N TYR A 52 13.45 3.27 -2.70
CA TYR A 52 13.87 3.38 -4.09
C TYR A 52 14.00 4.85 -4.52
N LEU A 53 13.03 5.69 -4.16
CA LEU A 53 13.07 7.11 -4.47
C LEU A 53 14.23 7.82 -3.75
N ASP A 54 14.51 7.44 -2.51
CA ASP A 54 15.65 7.95 -1.75
C ASP A 54 16.98 7.51 -2.39
N SER A 55 17.09 6.26 -2.83
CA SER A 55 18.32 5.70 -3.42
C SER A 55 18.60 6.18 -4.84
N SER A 56 17.57 6.57 -5.58
CA SER A 56 17.68 6.99 -6.99
C SER A 56 18.09 8.45 -7.17
N GLY A 57 18.28 9.20 -6.07
CA GLY A 57 18.58 10.63 -6.15
C GLY A 57 17.45 11.42 -6.81
N ALA A 58 16.22 10.89 -6.83
CA ALA A 58 15.00 11.64 -7.16
C ALA A 58 14.59 12.60 -6.02
N VAL A 59 15.57 12.95 -5.19
CA VAL A 59 15.57 13.76 -3.97
C VAL A 59 16.30 15.05 -4.25
#